data_AF-A0A0B8PBV9-F1
#
_entry.id   AF-A0A0B8PBV9-F1
#
_cell.length_a   1.000
_cell.length_b   1.000
_cell.length_c   1.000
_cell.angle_alpha   90.00
_cell.angle_beta   90.00
_cell.angle_gamma   90.00
#
_symmetry.space_group_name_H-M   'P 1'
#
loop_
_entity.id
_entity.type
_entity.pdbx_description
1 polymer ?
#
loop_
_entity_poly.entity_id
_entity_poly.type
_entity_poly.pdbx_seq_one_letter_code
_entity_poly.pdbx_strand_id
1 'polypeptide(L)'
;MTHTIPAQIPYSTGRSFPKLEVPEGACDSHHHIFDPVNFEYRKRDTTNIPPATVSAYKMLKRRMGFDRNVIVTPSAYGSDNRCTLDALAHMGQNTRAVISIDRIPAREELLGMHRLGVRGLRFAITKASDFHEALSAVVLVILLA
;
A
#
# COMPACT_ATOMS: atom_id res chain seq x y z
N MET A 1 26.05 28.73 -8.43
CA MET A 1 25.00 27.70 -8.51
C MET A 1 25.05 26.88 -7.23
N THR A 2 24.07 27.03 -6.34
CA THR A 2 24.02 26.24 -5.10
C THR A 2 23.72 24.79 -5.47
N HIS A 3 24.72 23.91 -5.34
CA HIS A 3 24.54 22.47 -5.48
C HIS A 3 23.80 21.95 -4.24
N THR A 4 22.47 22.09 -4.23
CA THR A 4 21.64 21.45 -3.21
C THR A 4 21.60 19.96 -3.51
N ILE A 5 22.36 19.17 -2.76
CA ILE A 5 22.30 17.71 -2.82
C ILE A 5 20.87 17.29 -2.43
N PRO A 6 20.14 16.53 -3.27
CA PRO A 6 18.81 16.05 -2.92
C PRO A 6 18.87 15.24 -1.62
N ALA A 7 17.89 15.47 -0.73
CA ALA A 7 17.82 14.76 0.54
C ALA A 7 17.77 13.24 0.31
N GLN A 8 18.54 12.49 1.11
CA GLN A 8 18.50 11.04 1.11
C GLN A 8 17.10 10.57 1.53
N ILE A 9 16.45 9.78 0.68
CA ILE A 9 15.15 9.17 0.99
C ILE A 9 15.39 7.82 1.67
N PRO A 10 14.69 7.49 2.77
CA PRO A 10 14.75 6.16 3.37
C PRO A 10 14.44 5.07 2.34
N TYR A 11 15.12 3.92 2.47
CA TYR A 11 14.91 2.74 1.62
C TYR A 11 15.12 2.96 0.10
N SER A 12 15.87 4.00 -0.28
CA SER A 12 16.29 4.24 -1.66
C SER A 12 17.80 4.38 -1.76
N THR A 13 18.42 3.67 -2.70
CA THR A 13 19.87 3.81 -2.98
C THR A 13 20.19 4.98 -3.92
N GLY A 14 19.25 5.39 -4.77
CA GLY A 14 19.42 6.52 -5.69
C GLY A 14 19.08 7.88 -5.08
N ARG A 15 19.72 8.94 -5.58
CA ARG A 15 19.47 10.35 -5.19
C ARG A 15 18.96 11.25 -6.30
N SER A 16 19.21 10.86 -7.56
CA SER A 16 18.71 11.58 -8.72
C SER A 16 17.19 11.45 -8.85
N PHE A 17 16.58 12.43 -9.52
CA PHE A 17 15.23 12.32 -10.05
C PHE A 17 15.19 11.28 -11.20
N PRO A 18 14.02 10.67 -11.48
CA PRO A 18 13.83 9.84 -12.66
C PRO A 18 14.27 10.58 -13.94
N LYS A 19 14.97 9.88 -14.84
CA LYS A 19 15.32 10.44 -16.17
C LYS A 19 14.12 10.46 -17.12
N LEU A 20 13.19 9.51 -16.91
CA LEU A 20 11.92 9.48 -17.62
C LEU A 20 10.97 10.45 -16.93
N GLU A 21 10.36 11.34 -17.71
CA GLU A 21 9.30 12.20 -17.20
C GLU A 21 8.09 11.36 -16.82
N VAL A 22 7.63 11.52 -15.58
CA VAL A 22 6.44 10.85 -15.09
C VAL A 22 5.22 11.68 -15.56
N PRO A 23 4.29 11.08 -16.33
CA PRO A 23 3.13 11.81 -16.83
C PRO A 23 2.25 12.36 -15.70
N GLU A 24 1.56 13.46 -15.97
CA GLU A 24 0.53 13.99 -15.07
C GLU A 24 -0.52 12.91 -14.76
N GLY A 25 -0.91 12.81 -13.50
CA GLY A 25 -1.87 11.83 -13.01
C GLY A 25 -1.30 10.42 -12.85
N ALA A 26 0.01 10.20 -13.03
CA ALA A 26 0.63 8.90 -12.84
C ALA A 26 0.38 8.35 -11.43
N CYS A 27 0.19 7.04 -11.37
CA CYS A 27 -0.11 6.32 -10.13
C CYS A 27 0.97 5.30 -9.82
N ASP A 28 1.52 5.37 -8.61
CA ASP A 28 2.21 4.23 -8.01
C ASP A 28 1.16 3.22 -7.54
N SER A 29 0.90 2.22 -8.38
CA SER A 29 -0.20 1.27 -8.17
C SER A 29 0.09 0.20 -7.13
N HIS A 30 1.29 0.15 -6.55
CA HIS A 30 1.63 -0.88 -5.56
C HIS A 30 2.77 -0.44 -4.65
N HIS A 31 2.44 -0.10 -3.41
CA HIS A 31 3.43 0.02 -2.35
C HIS A 31 2.88 -0.43 -0.99
N HIS A 32 3.76 -0.52 0.00
CA HIS A 32 3.44 -0.97 1.35
C HIS A 32 3.88 0.07 2.38
N ILE A 33 3.09 0.22 3.45
CA ILE A 33 3.48 0.95 4.65
C ILE A 33 3.76 -0.06 5.76
N PHE A 34 4.86 0.17 6.46
CA PHE A 34 5.29 -0.60 7.63
C PHE A 34 5.46 0.36 8.81
N ASP A 35 4.66 0.14 9.85
CA ASP A 35 4.74 0.88 11.11
C ASP A 35 4.61 -0.09 12.30
N PRO A 36 5.65 -0.93 12.55
CA PRO A 36 5.64 -1.91 13.63
C PRO A 36 5.61 -1.31 15.03
N VAL A 37 5.87 0.00 15.16
CA VAL A 37 5.84 0.72 16.44
C VAL A 37 4.39 0.87 16.92
N ASN A 38 3.47 1.19 16.01
CA ASN A 38 2.05 1.41 16.33
C ASN A 38 1.18 0.18 16.05
N PHE A 39 1.58 -0.67 15.11
CA PHE A 39 0.84 -1.86 14.71
C PHE A 39 1.78 -3.06 14.71
N GLU A 40 1.58 -4.01 15.63
CA GLU A 40 2.44 -5.19 15.72
C GLU A 40 2.32 -6.06 14.45
N TYR A 41 3.44 -6.63 13.99
CA TYR A 41 3.40 -7.66 12.96
C TYR A 41 2.68 -8.91 13.47
N ARG A 42 2.13 -9.71 12.55
CA ARG A 42 1.55 -11.01 12.93
C ARG A 42 2.64 -11.89 13.54
N LYS A 43 2.31 -12.67 14.56
CA LYS A 43 3.27 -13.52 15.31
C LYS A 43 4.13 -14.45 14.45
N ARG A 44 3.66 -14.84 13.26
CA ARG A 44 4.39 -15.72 12.33
C ARG A 44 5.29 -14.97 11.35
N ASP A 45 5.31 -13.65 11.37
CA ASP A 45 6.23 -12.88 10.53
C ASP A 45 7.64 -12.97 11.10
N THR A 46 8.56 -13.48 10.30
CA THR A 46 9.99 -13.58 10.64
C THR A 46 10.86 -12.63 9.82
N THR A 47 10.26 -11.92 8.85
CA THR A 47 10.97 -10.96 8.00
C THR A 47 11.39 -9.71 8.76
N ASN A 48 10.59 -9.28 9.75
CA ASN A 48 10.90 -8.14 10.64
C ASN A 48 11.37 -6.88 9.87
N ILE A 49 10.58 -6.49 8.87
CA ILE A 49 10.89 -5.34 8.01
C ILE A 49 10.97 -4.07 8.88
N PRO A 50 11.99 -3.21 8.69
CA PRO A 50 12.10 -1.97 9.45
C PRO A 50 10.98 -0.97 9.10
N PRO A 51 10.67 0.01 9.98
CA PRO A 51 9.59 0.97 9.74
C PRO A 51 9.73 1.75 8.43
N ALA A 52 8.80 1.56 7.50
CA ALA A 52 8.66 2.30 6.24
C ALA A 52 7.35 3.08 6.27
N THR A 53 7.39 4.23 6.94
CA THR A 53 6.21 5.01 7.33
C THR A 53 5.63 5.85 6.18
N VAL A 54 4.42 6.38 6.38
CA VAL A 54 3.77 7.35 5.49
C VAL A 54 4.70 8.53 5.17
N SER A 55 5.46 9.02 6.14
CA SER A 55 6.40 10.14 5.93
C SER A 55 7.50 9.78 4.94
N ALA A 56 8.11 8.60 5.11
CA ALA A 56 9.12 8.09 4.20
C ALA A 56 8.56 7.93 2.78
N TYR A 57 7.36 7.36 2.65
CA TYR A 57 6.72 7.22 1.35
C TYR A 57 6.38 8.57 0.70
N LYS A 58 5.90 9.56 1.46
CA LYS A 58 5.63 10.91 0.92
C LYS A 58 6.89 11.56 0.34
N MET A 59 8.06 11.32 0.93
CA MET A 59 9.33 11.76 0.34
C MET A 59 9.59 11.07 -0.99
N LEU A 60 9.44 9.74 -1.04
CA LEU A 60 9.64 8.96 -2.26
C LEU A 60 8.67 9.38 -3.37
N LYS A 61 7.38 9.45 -3.07
CA LYS A 61 6.30 9.88 -3.98
C LYS A 61 6.62 11.23 -4.64
N ARG A 62 7.05 12.22 -3.86
CA ARG A 62 7.46 13.54 -4.38
C ARG A 62 8.66 13.47 -5.30
N ARG A 63 9.69 12.69 -4.96
CA ARG A 63 10.88 12.57 -5.82
C ARG A 63 10.58 11.82 -7.11
N MET A 64 9.69 10.83 -7.06
CA MET A 64 9.30 10.08 -8.24
C MET A 64 8.31 10.86 -9.13
N GLY A 65 7.59 11.85 -8.58
CA GLY A 65 6.63 12.65 -9.34
C GLY A 65 5.27 11.98 -9.53
N PHE A 66 4.89 11.06 -8.64
CA PHE A 66 3.57 10.43 -8.69
C PHE A 66 2.50 11.29 -8.02
N ASP A 67 1.35 11.44 -8.67
CA ASP A 67 0.19 12.17 -8.12
C ASP A 67 -0.70 11.27 -7.28
N ARG A 68 -0.86 10.03 -7.72
CA ARG A 68 -1.73 9.02 -7.10
C ARG A 68 -0.91 7.85 -6.59
N ASN A 69 -1.48 7.12 -5.63
CA ASN A 69 -0.88 5.87 -5.17
C ASN A 69 -1.89 4.90 -4.58
N VAL A 70 -1.52 3.62 -4.55
CA VAL A 70 -2.31 2.55 -3.94
C VAL A 70 -1.48 1.86 -2.86
N ILE A 71 -1.97 1.92 -1.62
CA ILE A 71 -1.38 1.20 -0.49
C ILE A 71 -1.95 -0.21 -0.47
N VAL A 72 -1.09 -1.22 -0.53
CA VAL A 72 -1.48 -2.62 -0.42
C VAL A 72 -1.08 -3.13 0.95
N THR A 73 -1.96 -3.81 1.67
CA THR A 73 -1.61 -4.40 2.98
C THR A 73 -0.51 -5.45 2.81
N PRO A 74 0.67 -5.28 3.45
CA PRO A 74 1.75 -6.24 3.34
C PRO A 74 1.44 -7.51 4.13
N SER A 75 2.03 -8.64 3.72
CA SER A 75 1.82 -9.92 4.39
C SER A 75 2.26 -9.94 5.86
N ALA A 76 3.16 -9.05 6.27
CA ALA A 76 3.61 -8.94 7.66
C ALA A 76 2.47 -8.66 8.65
N TYR A 77 1.37 -8.05 8.21
CA TYR A 77 0.18 -7.82 9.03
C TYR A 77 -0.91 -8.88 8.85
N GLY A 78 -0.76 -9.82 7.93
CA GLY A 78 -1.80 -10.81 7.64
C GLY A 78 -3.07 -10.13 7.13
N SER A 79 -4.20 -10.34 7.82
CA SER A 79 -5.49 -9.71 7.55
C SER A 79 -5.79 -8.53 8.49
N ASP A 80 -4.84 -8.13 9.34
CA ASP A 80 -4.94 -6.90 10.13
C ASP A 80 -4.64 -5.69 9.24
N ASN A 81 -5.69 -4.97 8.87
CA ASN A 81 -5.61 -3.83 7.96
C ASN A 81 -5.43 -2.49 8.67
N ARG A 82 -5.30 -2.45 10.01
CA ARG A 82 -5.28 -1.19 10.77
C ARG A 82 -4.16 -0.26 10.33
N CYS A 83 -2.95 -0.78 10.14
CA CYS A 83 -1.81 -0.01 9.62
C CYS A 83 -2.09 0.59 8.22
N THR A 84 -2.72 -0.20 7.33
CA THR A 84 -3.07 0.27 5.97
C THR A 84 -4.15 1.34 5.99
N LEU A 85 -5.18 1.17 6.82
CA LEU A 85 -6.29 2.12 6.94
C LEU A 85 -5.86 3.43 7.60
N ASP A 86 -4.99 3.35 8.60
CA ASP A 86 -4.35 4.51 9.21
C ASP A 86 -3.51 5.28 8.18
N ALA A 87 -2.65 4.57 7.45
CA ALA A 87 -1.85 5.16 6.39
C ALA A 87 -2.70 5.82 5.29
N LEU A 88 -3.82 5.20 4.91
CA LEU A 88 -4.77 5.74 3.94
C LEU A 88 -5.34 7.09 4.41
N ALA A 89 -5.74 7.19 5.68
CA ALA A 89 -6.23 8.43 6.28
C ALA A 89 -5.16 9.54 6.26
N HIS A 90 -3.89 9.20 6.48
CA HIS A 90 -2.79 10.17 6.48
C HIS A 90 -2.26 10.55 5.08
N MET A 91 -2.55 9.78 4.04
CA MET A 91 -2.06 10.03 2.67
C MET A 91 -2.95 10.99 1.86
N GLY A 92 -4.24 11.08 2.18
CA GLY A 92 -5.18 12.03 1.59
C GLY A 92 -5.95 11.49 0.37
N GLN A 93 -6.64 12.40 -0.33
CA GLN A 93 -7.69 12.04 -1.30
C GLN A 93 -7.21 11.34 -2.57
N ASN A 94 -5.93 11.50 -2.95
CA ASN A 94 -5.33 10.87 -4.14
C ASN A 94 -4.75 9.48 -3.86
N THR A 95 -5.17 8.85 -2.76
CA THR A 95 -4.71 7.53 -2.37
C THR A 95 -5.88 6.56 -2.26
N ARG A 96 -5.65 5.31 -2.69
CA ARG A 96 -6.56 4.18 -2.44
C ARG A 96 -5.85 3.09 -1.69
N ALA A 97 -6.61 2.15 -1.15
CA ALA A 97 -6.06 0.98 -0.50
C ALA A 97 -6.61 -0.33 -1.07
N VAL A 98 -5.77 -1.36 -1.03
CA VAL A 98 -6.13 -2.76 -1.20
C VAL A 98 -5.86 -3.45 0.13
N ILE A 99 -6.92 -3.98 0.74
CA ILE A 99 -6.85 -4.60 2.07
C ILE A 99 -6.70 -6.12 1.95
N SER A 100 -5.98 -6.72 2.89
CA SER A 100 -5.80 -8.17 2.97
C SER A 100 -6.94 -8.80 3.76
N ILE A 101 -7.53 -9.88 3.26
CA ILE A 101 -8.64 -10.57 3.92
C ILE A 101 -8.40 -12.09 3.99
N ASP A 102 -8.88 -12.71 5.05
CA ASP A 102 -8.91 -14.18 5.20
C ASP A 102 -10.28 -14.77 4.81
N ARG A 103 -11.33 -13.93 4.80
CA ARG A 103 -12.68 -14.27 4.39
C ARG A 103 -13.36 -13.03 3.83
N ILE A 104 -14.39 -13.23 3.01
CA ILE A 104 -15.17 -12.10 2.46
C ILE A 104 -15.94 -11.42 3.61
N PRO A 105 -15.72 -10.12 3.84
CA PRO A 105 -16.47 -9.34 4.84
C PRO A 105 -17.95 -9.20 4.47
N ALA A 106 -18.80 -8.85 5.44
CA ALA A 106 -20.19 -8.53 5.14
C ALA A 106 -20.28 -7.30 4.23
N ARG A 107 -21.39 -7.16 3.49
CA ARG A 107 -21.59 -6.06 2.53
C ARG A 107 -21.47 -4.70 3.21
N GLU A 108 -21.99 -4.56 4.42
CA GLU A 108 -21.97 -3.33 5.20
C GLU A 108 -20.55 -2.92 5.58
N GLU A 109 -19.71 -3.90 5.93
CA GLU A 109 -18.29 -3.70 6.23
C GLU A 109 -17.54 -3.26 4.96
N LEU A 110 -17.79 -3.91 3.83
CA LEU A 110 -17.22 -3.53 2.53
C LEU A 110 -17.60 -2.09 2.15
N LEU A 111 -18.85 -1.70 2.35
CA LEU A 111 -19.30 -0.32 2.12
C LEU A 111 -18.64 0.68 3.06
N GLY A 112 -18.44 0.30 4.33
CA GLY A 112 -17.67 1.08 5.29
C GLY A 112 -16.25 1.34 4.81
N MET A 113 -15.54 0.28 4.42
CA MET A 113 -14.17 0.36 3.91
C MET A 113 -14.09 1.11 2.57
N HIS A 114 -15.10 0.96 1.71
CA HIS A 114 -15.19 1.72 0.47
C HIS A 114 -15.27 3.23 0.73
N ARG A 115 -16.05 3.67 1.72
CA ARG A 115 -16.13 5.09 2.11
C ARG A 115 -14.78 5.63 2.61
N LEU A 116 -13.95 4.79 3.23
CA LEU A 116 -12.59 5.16 3.67
C LEU A 116 -11.59 5.27 2.52
N GLY A 117 -11.92 4.78 1.32
CA GLY A 117 -11.02 4.82 0.15
C GLY A 117 -10.46 3.46 -0.25
N VAL A 118 -10.89 2.36 0.39
CA VAL A 118 -10.56 1.00 -0.05
C VAL A 118 -11.23 0.72 -1.40
N ARG A 119 -10.47 0.17 -2.35
CA ARG A 119 -10.96 -0.16 -3.71
C ARG A 119 -10.63 -1.59 -4.13
N GLY A 120 -10.01 -2.37 -3.26
CA GLY A 120 -9.68 -3.74 -3.57
C GLY A 120 -9.47 -4.63 -2.35
N LEU A 121 -9.55 -5.92 -2.62
CA LEU A 121 -9.25 -7.00 -1.68
C LEU A 121 -8.04 -7.78 -2.20
N ARG A 122 -7.14 -8.15 -1.30
CA ARG A 122 -5.98 -9.01 -1.55
C ARG A 122 -6.21 -10.33 -0.82
N PHE A 123 -6.21 -11.41 -1.58
CA PHE A 123 -6.26 -12.76 -1.03
C PHE A 123 -4.82 -13.25 -0.79
N ALA A 124 -4.52 -13.65 0.43
CA ALA A 124 -3.25 -14.30 0.75
C ALA A 124 -3.29 -15.77 0.34
N ILE A 125 -3.20 -16.03 -0.96
CA ILE A 125 -3.19 -17.39 -1.51
C ILE A 125 -1.86 -18.04 -1.12
N THR A 126 -1.91 -19.04 -0.25
CA THR A 126 -0.70 -19.79 0.18
C THR A 126 -0.73 -21.24 -0.28
N LYS A 127 -1.90 -21.75 -0.67
CA LYS A 127 -2.10 -23.08 -1.27
C LYS A 127 -3.02 -23.00 -2.49
N ALA A 128 -2.89 -23.96 -3.40
CA ALA A 128 -3.73 -24.06 -4.60
C ALA A 128 -5.23 -24.29 -4.28
N SER A 129 -5.56 -24.86 -3.11
CA SER A 129 -6.95 -24.97 -2.62
C SER A 129 -7.60 -23.61 -2.39
N ASP A 130 -6.82 -22.61 -2.00
CA ASP A 130 -7.28 -21.26 -1.65
C ASP A 130 -7.66 -20.47 -2.92
N PHE A 131 -7.34 -21.00 -4.11
CA PHE A 131 -7.61 -20.40 -5.41
C PHE A 131 -9.08 -20.55 -5.85
N HIS A 132 -9.76 -21.63 -5.47
CA HIS A 132 -11.13 -21.91 -5.92
C HIS A 132 -12.16 -21.01 -5.22
N GLU A 133 -11.95 -20.72 -3.93
CA GLU A 133 -12.74 -19.74 -3.17
C GLU A 133 -12.49 -18.30 -3.66
N ALA A 134 -11.24 -17.99 -3.98
CA ALA A 134 -10.86 -16.68 -4.51
C ALA A 134 -11.51 -16.41 -5.88
N LEU A 135 -11.51 -17.35 -6.83
CA LEU A 135 -12.10 -17.14 -8.17
C LEU A 135 -13.63 -16.90 -8.15
N SER A 136 -14.33 -17.42 -7.14
CA SER A 136 -15.77 -17.15 -6.96
C SER A 136 -16.05 -15.72 -6.49
N ALA A 137 -15.01 -15.00 -6.02
CA ALA A 137 -15.09 -13.67 -5.42
C ALA A 137 -14.19 -12.61 -6.10
N VAL A 138 -13.28 -13.01 -6.99
CA VAL A 138 -12.24 -12.13 -7.53
C VAL A 138 -12.67 -11.50 -8.85
N VAL A 139 -13.02 -10.22 -8.77
CA VAL A 139 -12.55 -9.25 -9.76
C VAL A 139 -11.12 -8.89 -9.38
N LEU A 140 -10.19 -9.21 -10.29
CA LEU A 140 -8.81 -8.75 -10.30
C LEU A 140 -8.78 -7.24 -10.08
N VAL A 141 -8.23 -6.76 -8.95
CA VAL A 141 -8.08 -5.32 -8.69
C VAL A 141 -6.87 -4.81 -9.46
N ILE A 142 -7.05 -4.67 -10.77
CA ILE A 142 -6.33 -3.72 -11.63
C ILE A 142 -7.40 -3.24 -12.59
N LEU A 143 -8.21 -2.25 -12.21
CA LEU A 143 -9.05 -1.43 -13.09
C LEU A 143 -9.97 -0.57 -12.21
N LEU A 144 -9.41 0.32 -11.40
CA LEU A 144 -10.09 1.53 -10.88
C LEU A 144 -9.02 2.36 -10.17
N ALA A 145 -8.04 2.83 -10.96
CA ALA A 145 -7.19 3.95 -10.59
C ALA A 145 -7.73 5.17 -11.32
#